data_AF-X1TPG2-F1
#
_entry.id   AF-X1TPG2-F1
#
_cell.length_a   1.000
_cell.length_b   1.000
_cell.length_c   1.000
_cell.angle_alpha   90.00
_cell.angle_beta   90.00
_cell.angle_gamma   90.00
#
_symmetry.space_group_name_H-M   'P 1'
#
loop_
_entity.id
_entity.type
_entity.pdbx_description
1 polymer ?
#
loop_
_entity_poly.entity_id
_entity_poly.type
_entity_poly.pdbx_seq_one_letter_code
_entity_poly.pdbx_strand_id
1 'polypeptide(L)'
;MIIAHIITLLATGIGAGFASGVLGVGGSFIMTPVQYGIFTAMGIPTDMAIKLAFGTSLMVIVPTAASGAWRHHKKGAVWWKAAIIMGSCGLASSFGGATLATHLPGAGLKIAFGAVVLAVGIRML
;
A
#
# COMPACT_ATOMS: atom_id res chain seq x y z
N MET A 1 16.96 20.50 -5.51
CA MET A 1 16.60 19.41 -4.56
C MET A 1 15.11 19.04 -4.63
N ILE A 2 14.15 19.97 -4.50
CA ILE A 2 12.69 19.66 -4.57
C ILE A 2 12.26 19.05 -5.92
N ILE A 3 12.71 19.62 -7.06
CA ILE A 3 12.28 19.18 -8.40
C ILE A 3 12.70 17.73 -8.68
N ALA A 4 13.91 17.34 -8.25
CA ALA A 4 14.39 15.96 -8.39
C ALA A 4 13.50 14.97 -7.62
N HIS A 5 13.10 15.30 -6.39
CA HIS A 5 12.20 14.45 -5.59
C HIS A 5 10.81 14.31 -6.23
N ILE A 6 10.29 15.39 -6.82
CA ILE A 6 9.01 15.37 -7.54
C ILE A 6 9.10 14.44 -8.76
N ILE A 7 10.18 14.52 -9.53
CA ILE A 7 10.41 13.67 -10.70
C ILE A 7 10.53 12.21 -10.29
N THR A 8 11.27 11.90 -9.21
CA THR A 8 11.37 10.52 -8.69
C THR A 8 10.02 9.99 -8.21
N LEU A 9 9.24 10.79 -7.47
CA LEU A 9 7.89 10.42 -7.04
C LEU A 9 6.95 10.17 -8.22
N LEU A 10 7.02 10.99 -9.26
CA LEU A 10 6.25 10.81 -10.50
C LEU A 10 6.67 9.54 -11.24
N ALA A 11 7.97 9.32 -11.43
CA ALA A 11 8.49 8.15 -12.12
C ALA A 11 8.15 6.85 -11.36
N THR A 12 8.34 6.84 -10.04
CA THR A 12 7.91 5.72 -9.20
C THR A 12 6.40 5.57 -9.21
N GLY A 13 5.63 6.65 -9.18
CA GLY A 13 4.17 6.59 -9.25
C GLY A 13 3.67 5.96 -10.54
N ILE A 14 4.28 6.30 -11.68
CA ILE A 14 3.97 5.72 -12.99
C ILE A 14 4.39 4.25 -13.03
N GLY A 15 5.62 3.92 -12.63
CA GLY A 15 6.14 2.55 -12.65
C GLY A 15 5.40 1.63 -11.69
N ALA A 16 5.17 2.07 -10.46
CA ALA A 16 4.38 1.35 -9.47
C ALA A 16 2.92 1.23 -9.92
N GLY A 17 2.32 2.29 -10.47
CA GLY A 17 0.95 2.27 -10.99
C GLY A 17 0.77 1.28 -12.14
N PHE A 18 1.73 1.23 -13.07
CA PHE A 18 1.74 0.26 -14.17
C PHE A 18 1.90 -1.17 -13.66
N ALA A 19 2.89 -1.42 -12.79
CA ALA A 19 3.11 -2.73 -12.17
C ALA A 19 1.87 -3.18 -11.35
N SER A 20 1.21 -2.26 -10.66
CA SER A 20 -0.03 -2.53 -9.92
C SER A 20 -1.20 -2.87 -10.82
N GLY A 21 -1.30 -2.20 -11.96
CA GLY A 21 -2.35 -2.47 -12.94
C GLY A 21 -2.20 -3.84 -13.60
N VAL A 22 -0.95 -4.27 -13.83
CA VAL A 22 -0.64 -5.59 -14.42
C VAL A 22 -0.75 -6.71 -13.38
N LEU A 23 -0.20 -6.52 -12.18
CA LEU A 23 -0.15 -7.55 -11.14
C LEU A 23 -1.41 -7.60 -10.26
N GLY A 24 -2.21 -6.53 -10.24
CA GLY A 24 -3.45 -6.44 -9.46
C GLY A 24 -3.25 -6.34 -7.94
N VAL A 25 -2.01 -6.22 -7.45
CA VAL A 25 -1.66 -6.35 -6.01
C VAL A 25 -1.82 -5.04 -5.22
N GLY A 26 -2.06 -3.90 -5.90
CA GLY A 26 -2.03 -2.57 -5.29
C GLY A 26 -0.60 -2.12 -5.00
N GLY A 27 -0.19 -0.99 -5.60
CA GLY A 27 1.22 -0.57 -5.73
C GLY A 27 1.95 -0.17 -4.47
N SER A 28 1.30 -0.33 -3.33
CA SER A 28 1.79 -0.01 -2.01
C SER A 28 3.09 -0.72 -1.71
N PHE A 29 3.27 -1.96 -2.20
CA PHE A 29 4.52 -2.70 -2.02
C PHE A 29 5.75 -1.96 -2.60
N ILE A 30 5.59 -1.29 -3.73
CA ILE A 30 6.67 -0.52 -4.39
C ILE A 30 6.72 0.91 -3.85
N MET A 31 5.56 1.54 -3.61
CA MET A 31 5.49 2.93 -3.15
C MET A 31 6.02 3.12 -1.73
N THR A 32 5.72 2.20 -0.81
CA THR A 32 6.11 2.32 0.61
C THR A 32 7.62 2.44 0.83
N PRO A 33 8.51 1.59 0.29
CA PRO A 33 9.96 1.73 0.47
C PRO A 33 10.52 3.01 -0.17
N VAL A 34 9.96 3.44 -1.30
CA VAL A 34 10.38 4.70 -1.97
C VAL A 34 9.98 5.92 -1.15
N GLN A 35 8.73 5.97 -0.69
CA GLN A 35 8.26 7.05 0.19
C GLN A 35 9.02 7.08 1.51
N TYR A 36 9.32 5.92 2.10
CA TYR A 36 10.16 5.84 3.29
C TYR A 36 11.54 6.47 3.04
N GLY A 37 12.22 6.10 1.95
CA GLY A 37 13.52 6.68 1.59
C GLY A 37 13.46 8.20 1.43
N ILE A 38 12.41 8.71 0.77
CA ILE A 38 12.20 10.15 0.57
C ILE A 38 11.93 10.87 1.89
N PHE A 39 11.05 10.34 2.75
CA PHE A 39 10.73 10.95 4.04
C PHE A 39 11.94 10.94 4.97
N THR A 40 12.77 9.89 4.95
CA THR A 40 14.03 9.89 5.69
C THR A 40 15.03 10.90 5.13
N ALA A 41 15.09 11.09 3.79
CA ALA A 41 15.95 12.09 3.16
C ALA A 41 15.50 13.53 3.45
N MET A 42 14.21 13.75 3.73
CA MET A 42 13.65 15.03 4.19
C MET A 42 13.93 15.31 5.68
N GLY A 43 14.61 14.42 6.40
CA GLY A 43 14.95 14.58 7.81
C GLY A 43 13.81 14.23 8.78
N ILE A 44 12.77 13.54 8.31
CA ILE A 44 11.67 13.07 9.16
C ILE A 44 12.19 11.91 10.02
N PRO A 45 11.88 11.86 11.34
CA PRO A 45 12.23 10.73 12.19
C PRO A 45 11.77 9.41 11.56
N THR A 46 12.64 8.41 11.54
CA THR A 46 12.40 7.10 10.89
C THR A 46 11.10 6.44 11.34
N ASP A 47 10.72 6.63 12.60
CA ASP A 47 9.48 6.12 13.18
C ASP A 47 8.22 6.77 12.61
N MET A 48 8.27 8.07 12.30
CA MET A 48 7.19 8.79 11.64
C MET A 48 7.19 8.58 10.12
N ALA A 49 8.38 8.54 9.52
CA ALA A 49 8.56 8.33 8.08
C ALA A 49 7.92 7.02 7.60
N ILE A 50 8.10 5.93 8.35
CA ILE A 50 7.50 4.63 7.99
C ILE A 50 5.97 4.69 8.09
N LYS A 51 5.42 5.28 9.16
CA LYS A 51 3.97 5.40 9.38
C LYS A 51 3.30 6.24 8.30
N LEU A 52 3.93 7.36 7.90
CA LEU A 52 3.46 8.20 6.80
C LEU A 52 3.54 7.50 5.45
N ALA A 53 4.62 6.76 5.17
CA ALA A 53 4.76 5.97 3.94
C ALA A 53 3.65 4.92 3.82
N PHE A 54 3.37 4.18 4.89
CA PHE A 54 2.27 3.22 4.91
C PHE A 54 0.92 3.88 4.68
N GLY A 55 0.59 4.92 5.47
CA GLY A 55 -0.71 5.59 5.39
C GLY A 55 -0.99 6.18 4.01
N THR A 56 -0.01 6.84 3.41
CA THR A 56 -0.16 7.42 2.07
C THR A 56 -0.26 6.34 0.99
N SER A 57 0.55 5.28 1.06
CA SER A 57 0.48 4.14 0.14
C SER A 57 -0.87 3.38 0.22
N LEU A 58 -1.49 3.30 1.40
CA LEU A 58 -2.83 2.72 1.60
C LEU A 58 -3.92 3.61 1.00
N MET A 59 -3.79 4.93 1.11
CA MET A 59 -4.75 5.88 0.52
C MET A 59 -4.83 5.76 -1.00
N VAL A 60 -3.70 5.45 -1.67
CA VAL A 60 -3.66 5.20 -3.12
C VAL A 60 -4.47 3.97 -3.54
N ILE A 61 -4.65 2.98 -2.66
CA ILE A 61 -5.45 1.78 -2.95
C ILE A 61 -6.94 2.11 -3.11
N VAL A 62 -7.46 3.13 -2.41
CA VAL A 62 -8.89 3.47 -2.43
C VAL A 62 -9.41 3.74 -3.85
N PRO A 63 -8.83 4.67 -4.64
CA PRO A 63 -9.31 4.93 -5.99
C PRO A 63 -9.05 3.76 -6.95
N THR A 64 -7.97 2.99 -6.78
CA THR A 64 -7.67 1.85 -7.66
C THR A 64 -8.62 0.68 -7.41
N ALA A 65 -8.92 0.37 -6.15
CA ALA A 65 -9.90 -0.62 -5.75
C ALA A 65 -11.31 -0.24 -6.19
N ALA A 66 -11.70 1.03 -6.02
CA ALA A 66 -13.00 1.54 -6.49
C ALA A 66 -13.16 1.40 -8.01
N SER A 67 -12.13 1.82 -8.77
CA SER A 67 -12.11 1.67 -10.24
C SER A 67 -12.18 0.20 -10.68
N GLY A 68 -11.41 -0.68 -10.02
CA GLY A 68 -11.42 -2.11 -10.27
C GLY A 68 -12.78 -2.76 -9.99
N ALA A 69 -13.39 -2.44 -8.85
CA ALA A 69 -14.71 -2.92 -8.44
C ALA A 69 -15.79 -2.44 -9.42
N TRP A 70 -15.77 -1.16 -9.81
CA TRP A 70 -16.71 -0.61 -10.79
C TRP A 70 -16.65 -1.32 -12.14
N ARG A 71 -15.44 -1.60 -12.65
CA ARG A 71 -15.26 -2.31 -13.92
C ARG A 71 -15.77 -3.75 -13.85
N HIS A 72 -15.58 -4.44 -12.73
CA HIS A 72 -16.11 -5.79 -12.53
C HIS A 72 -17.63 -5.79 -12.38
N HIS A 73 -18.19 -4.78 -11.69
CA HIS A 73 -19.62 -4.62 -11.56
C HIS A 73 -20.29 -4.41 -12.92
N LYS A 74 -19.71 -3.57 -13.78
CA LYS A 74 -20.20 -3.35 -15.15
C LYS A 74 -20.20 -4.62 -16.02
N LYS A 75 -19.37 -5.63 -15.69
CA LYS A 75 -19.33 -6.92 -16.38
C LYS A 75 -20.30 -7.97 -15.78
N GLY A 76 -21.10 -7.62 -14.77
CA GLY A 76 -22.02 -8.54 -14.10
C GLY A 76 -21.33 -9.64 -13.28
N ALA A 77 -20.02 -9.58 -13.11
CA ALA A 77 -19.21 -10.63 -12.48
C ALA A 77 -19.04 -10.44 -10.95
N VAL A 78 -19.89 -9.63 -10.31
CA VAL A 78 -19.76 -9.30 -8.89
C VAL A 78 -20.79 -10.08 -8.06
N TRP A 79 -20.28 -11.00 -7.25
CA TRP A 79 -21.08 -11.65 -6.20
C TRP A 79 -21.18 -10.76 -4.97
N TRP A 80 -22.16 -9.86 -4.99
CA TRP A 80 -22.39 -8.87 -3.94
C TRP A 80 -22.50 -9.46 -2.53
N LYS A 81 -23.09 -10.65 -2.38
CA LYS A 81 -23.18 -11.32 -1.09
C LYS A 81 -21.79 -11.64 -0.51
N ALA A 82 -20.89 -12.21 -1.33
CA ALA A 82 -19.52 -12.48 -0.93
C ALA A 82 -18.72 -11.19 -0.73
N ALA A 83 -18.93 -10.18 -1.58
CA ALA A 83 -18.26 -8.89 -1.49
C ALA A 83 -18.57 -8.17 -0.16
N ILE A 84 -19.83 -8.18 0.30
CA ILE A 84 -20.22 -7.55 1.56
C ILE A 84 -19.66 -8.31 2.76
N ILE A 85 -19.69 -9.65 2.75
CA ILE A 85 -19.17 -10.47 3.86
C ILE A 85 -17.64 -10.29 3.97
N MET A 86 -16.92 -10.43 2.86
CA MET A 86 -15.47 -10.25 2.88
C MET A 86 -15.07 -8.80 3.14
N GLY A 87 -15.82 -7.85 2.60
CA GLY A 87 -15.59 -6.42 2.80
C GLY A 87 -15.79 -5.99 4.26
N SER A 88 -16.85 -6.46 4.93
CA SER A 88 -17.11 -6.11 6.33
C SER A 88 -16.10 -6.77 7.28
N CYS A 89 -15.77 -8.05 7.07
CA CYS A 89 -14.71 -8.73 7.81
C CYS A 89 -13.36 -8.02 7.60
N GLY A 90 -13.03 -7.69 6.36
CA GLY A 90 -11.83 -6.96 6.00
C GLY A 90 -11.76 -5.57 6.65
N LEU A 91 -12.87 -4.85 6.69
CA LEU A 91 -12.95 -3.53 7.32
C LEU A 91 -12.75 -3.62 8.84
N ALA A 92 -13.38 -4.60 9.49
CA ALA A 92 -13.19 -4.86 10.92
C ALA A 92 -11.74 -5.23 11.26
N SER A 93 -11.14 -6.15 10.49
CA SER A 93 -9.75 -6.55 10.69
C SER A 93 -8.76 -5.42 10.37
N SER A 94 -9.05 -4.61 9.35
CA SER A 94 -8.18 -3.50 8.96
C SER A 94 -8.21 -2.38 9.98
N PHE A 95 -9.37 -2.10 10.57
CA PHE A 95 -9.48 -1.12 11.64
C PHE A 95 -8.68 -1.57 12.88
N GLY A 96 -8.85 -2.82 13.32
CA GLY A 96 -8.07 -3.39 14.43
C GLY A 96 -6.57 -3.43 14.15
N GLY A 97 -6.18 -3.85 12.94
CA GLY A 97 -4.78 -3.89 12.52
C GLY A 97 -4.15 -2.49 12.41
N ALA A 98 -4.89 -1.50 11.90
CA ALA A 98 -4.43 -0.12 11.82
C ALA A 98 -4.24 0.50 13.21
N THR A 99 -5.18 0.28 14.14
CA THR A 99 -5.04 0.74 15.53
C THR A 99 -3.85 0.07 16.20
N LEU A 100 -3.64 -1.23 15.99
CA LEU A 100 -2.46 -1.90 16.55
C LEU A 100 -1.16 -1.32 15.96
N ALA A 101 -1.13 -1.07 14.64
CA ALA A 101 0.04 -0.54 13.95
C ALA A 101 0.45 0.88 14.42
N THR A 102 -0.49 1.71 14.90
CA THR A 102 -0.14 3.04 15.43
C THR A 102 0.62 2.95 16.76
N HIS A 103 0.32 1.94 17.57
CA HIS A 103 0.98 1.67 18.86
C HIS A 103 2.32 0.94 18.73
N LEU A 104 2.61 0.33 17.59
CA LEU A 104 3.91 -0.32 17.37
C LEU A 104 5.04 0.70 17.09
N PRO A 105 6.28 0.39 17.53
CA PRO A 105 7.46 1.13 17.11
C PRO A 105 7.71 0.92 15.60
N GLY A 106 8.10 1.99 14.90
CA GLY A 106 8.28 1.98 13.45
C GLY A 106 9.31 0.98 12.95
N ALA A 107 10.32 0.67 13.76
CA ALA A 107 11.28 -0.40 13.49
C ALA A 107 10.60 -1.79 13.37
N GLY A 108 9.66 -2.10 14.26
CA GLY A 108 8.91 -3.35 14.22
C GLY A 108 8.02 -3.43 12.97
N LEU A 109 7.37 -2.33 12.61
CA LEU A 109 6.52 -2.25 11.42
C LEU A 109 7.32 -2.44 10.13
N LYS A 110 8.53 -1.85 10.07
CA LYS A 110 9.47 -2.02 8.96
C LYS A 110 9.92 -3.48 8.79
N ILE A 111 10.29 -4.13 9.90
CA ILE A 111 10.73 -5.54 9.89
C ILE A 111 9.58 -6.45 9.47
N ALA A 112 8.40 -6.27 10.07
CA ALA A 112 7.21 -7.06 9.74
C ALA A 112 6.86 -6.97 8.26
N PHE A 113 6.86 -5.76 7.70
CA PHE A 113 6.63 -5.57 6.27
C PHE A 113 7.71 -6.21 5.41
N GLY A 114 8.99 -5.99 5.73
CA GLY A 114 10.10 -6.62 5.01
C GLY A 114 10.01 -8.14 5.02
N ALA A 115 9.63 -8.74 6.15
CA ALA A 115 9.46 -10.19 6.28
C ALA A 115 8.33 -10.72 5.39
N VAL A 116 7.16 -10.07 5.39
CA VAL A 116 6.02 -10.45 4.54
C VAL A 116 6.40 -10.39 3.06
N VAL A 117 7.06 -9.30 2.68
CA VAL A 117 7.53 -9.07 1.31
C VAL A 117 8.49 -10.16 0.85
N LEU A 118 9.49 -10.48 1.68
CA LEU A 118 10.46 -11.52 1.38
C LEU A 118 9.78 -12.88 1.28
N ALA A 119 8.85 -13.19 2.19
CA ALA A 119 8.09 -14.43 2.15
C ALA A 119 7.26 -14.58 0.86
N VAL A 120 6.62 -13.50 0.40
CA VAL A 120 5.90 -13.48 -0.89
C VAL A 120 6.87 -13.67 -2.06
N GLY A 121 8.00 -12.98 -2.05
CA GLY A 121 9.03 -13.10 -3.09
C GLY A 121 9.60 -14.52 -3.18
N ILE A 122 9.85 -15.17 -2.04
CA ILE A 122 10.31 -16.56 -1.98
C ILE A 122 9.24 -17.51 -2.51
N ARG A 123 7.96 -17.29 -2.16
CA ARG A 123 6.86 -18.16 -2.65
C ARG A 123 6.68 -18.09 -4.17
N MET A 124 7.09 -16.99 -4.81
CA MET A 124 7.01 -16.82 -6.26
C MET A 124 8.18 -17.45 -7.02
N LEU A 125 9.22 -17.91 -6.32
CA LEU A 125 10.42 -18.55 -6.87
C LEU A 125 10.26 -20.08 -6.87
#